data_AF-A0A536LCN6-F1
#
_entry.id   AF-A0A536LCN6-F1
#
_cell.length_a   1.000
_cell.length_b   1.000
_cell.length_c   1.000
_cell.angle_alpha   90.00
_cell.angle_beta   90.00
_cell.angle_gamma   90.00
#
_symmetry.space_group_name_H-M   'P 1'
#
loop_
_entity.id
_entity.type
_entity.pdbx_description
1 polymer ?
#
loop_
_entity_poly.entity_id
_entity_poly.type
_entity_poly.pdbx_seq_one_letter_code
_entity_poly.pdbx_strand_id
1 'polypeptide(L)' 'MAELHDGFIEDLDGHIEKLDGRLATALARNDDAEVRRLLSEIGKAEFDASAPKPIEPAPFEDGEPS' A
#
# COMPACT_ATOMS: atom_id res chain seq x y z
N MET A 1 -21.61 -2.99 -6.78
CA MET A 1 -20.77 -2.26 -5.83
C MET A 1 -19.30 -2.67 -6.03
N ALA A 2 -18.69 -2.29 -7.15
CA ALA A 2 -17.31 -2.64 -7.49
C ALA A 2 -16.45 -1.41 -7.85
N GLU A 3 -16.94 -0.19 -7.59
CA GLU A 3 -16.30 1.06 -8.04
C GLU A 3 -15.33 1.69 -7.01
N LEU A 4 -15.25 1.16 -5.79
CA LEU A 4 -14.31 1.68 -4.78
C LEU A 4 -12.93 1.02 -4.82
N HIS A 5 -12.77 -0.03 -5.63
CA HIS A 5 -11.57 -0.85 -5.64
C HIS A 5 -10.51 -0.36 -6.63
N ASP A 6 -10.91 0.17 -7.79
CA ASP A 6 -9.95 0.62 -8.81
C ASP A 6 -9.27 1.93 -8.40
N GLY A 7 -10.00 2.92 -7.87
CA GLY A 7 -9.41 4.22 -7.52
C GLY A 7 -8.38 4.18 -6.38
N PHE A 8 -8.53 3.25 -5.42
CA PHE A 8 -7.58 3.12 -4.30
C PHE A 8 -6.27 2.44 -4.73
N ILE A 9 -6.35 1.53 -5.72
CA ILE A 9 -5.17 0.88 -6.30
C ILE A 9 -4.44 1.85 -7.23
N GLU A 10 -5.17 2.62 -8.05
CA GLU A 10 -4.58 3.68 -8.90
C GLU A 10 -3.84 4.74 -8.07
N ASP A 11 -4.38 5.12 -6.90
CA ASP A 11 -3.73 6.06 -6.00
C ASP A 11 -2.45 5.50 -5.34
N LEU A 12 -2.42 4.18 -5.06
CA LEU A 12 -1.25 3.50 -4.48
C LEU A 12 -0.12 3.33 -5.51
N ASP A 13 -0.44 2.90 -6.72
CA ASP A 13 0.55 2.77 -7.80
C ASP A 13 1.16 4.14 -8.15
N GLY A 14 0.31 5.18 -8.25
CA GLY A 14 0.78 6.55 -8.47
C GLY A 14 1.58 7.14 -7.29
N HIS A 15 1.41 6.60 -6.07
CA HIS A 15 2.24 6.98 -4.93
C HIS A 15 3.63 6.34 -4.98
N ILE A 16 3.71 5.04 -5.31
CA ILE A 16 4.98 4.31 -5.44
C ILE A 16 5.82 4.91 -6.57
N GLU A 17 5.24 5.19 -7.75
CA GLU A 17 5.97 5.84 -8.85
C GLU A 17 6.58 7.19 -8.47
N LYS A 18 5.89 7.98 -7.65
CA LYS A 18 6.43 9.27 -7.14
C LYS A 18 7.60 9.05 -6.19
N LEU A 19 7.54 8.03 -5.34
CA LEU A 19 8.65 7.67 -4.44
C LEU A 19 9.87 7.19 -5.25
N ASP A 20 9.66 6.41 -6.31
CA ASP A 20 10.73 5.96 -7.20
C ASP A 20 11.41 7.13 -7.93
N GLY A 21 10.65 8.10 -8.44
CA GLY A 21 11.21 9.31 -9.04
C GLY A 21 12.06 10.13 -8.05
N ARG A 22 11.64 10.21 -6.79
CA ARG A 22 12.43 10.83 -5.72
C ARG A 22 13.69 10.02 -5.40
N LEU A 23 13.61 8.70 -5.40
CA LEU A 23 14.74 7.80 -5.14
C LEU A 23 15.81 7.95 -6.22
N ALA A 24 15.41 7.99 -7.50
CA ALA A 24 16.31 8.25 -8.61
C ALA A 24 17.02 9.61 -8.46
N THR A 25 16.30 10.64 -8.00
CA THR A 25 16.88 11.96 -7.73
C THR A 25 17.86 11.93 -6.55
N ALA A 26 17.55 11.22 -5.46
CA ALA A 26 18.42 11.08 -4.31
C ALA A 26 19.72 10.32 -4.65
N LEU A 27 19.61 9.25 -5.46
CA LEU A 27 20.76 8.51 -5.99
C LEU A 27 21.65 9.39 -6.87
N ALA A 28 21.07 10.19 -7.77
CA ALA A 28 21.81 11.12 -8.60
C ALA A 28 22.57 12.18 -7.79
N ARG A 29 22.07 12.50 -6.58
CA ARG A 29 22.69 13.45 -5.64
C ARG A 29 23.67 12.80 -4.65
N ASN A 30 23.80 11.46 -4.66
CA ASN A 30 24.53 10.69 -3.65
C ASN A 30 24.07 11.01 -2.21
N ASP A 31 22.76 11.20 -2.01
CA ASP A 31 22.18 11.45 -0.69
C ASP A 31 21.75 10.12 -0.04
N ASP A 32 22.70 9.45 0.62
CA ASP A 32 22.47 8.14 1.25
C ASP A 32 21.38 8.16 2.34
N ALA A 33 21.19 9.30 3.02
CA ALA A 33 20.17 9.43 4.06
C ALA A 33 18.77 9.44 3.45
N GLU A 34 18.57 10.23 2.40
CA GLU A 34 17.29 10.28 1.68
C GLU A 34 17.02 8.97 0.93
N VAL A 35 18.05 8.32 0.36
CA VAL A 35 17.91 6.99 -0.26
C VAL A 35 17.38 5.95 0.73
N ARG A 36 17.97 5.87 1.93
CA ARG A 36 17.52 4.93 2.96
C ARG A 36 16.09 5.21 3.41
N ARG A 37 15.74 6.49 3.57
CA ARG A 37 14.40 6.93 3.95
C ARG A 37 13.38 6.52 2.89
N LEU A 38 13.67 6.79 1.61
CA LEU A 38 12.77 6.47 0.49
C LEU A 38 12.58 4.96 0.31
N LEU A 39 13.65 4.16 0.41
CA LEU A 39 13.54 2.70 0.34
C LEU A 39 12.64 2.14 1.45
N SER A 40 12.72 2.71 2.67
CA SER A 40 11.82 2.31 3.76
C SER A 40 10.37 2.71 3.52
N GLU A 41 10.12 3.87 2.88
CA GLU A 41 8.77 4.33 2.55
C GLU A 41 8.15 3.49 1.42
N ILE A 42 8.92 3.15 0.39
CA ILE A 42 8.49 2.28 -0.72
C ILE A 42 8.12 0.91 -0.17
N GLY A 43 9.02 0.27 0.60
CA GLY A 43 8.73 -1.06 1.15
C GLY A 43 7.51 -1.08 2.08
N LYS A 44 7.23 0.01 2.79
CA LYS A 44 5.99 0.14 3.57
C LYS A 44 4.76 0.24 2.66
N ALA A 45 4.80 1.08 1.63
CA ALA A 45 3.70 1.22 0.68
C ALA A 45 3.39 -0.09 -0.05
N GLU A 46 4.42 -0.84 -0.47
CA GLU A 46 4.28 -2.17 -1.07
C GLU A 46 3.69 -3.19 -0.08
N PHE A 47 4.11 -3.15 1.18
CA PHE A 47 3.56 -4.01 2.22
C PHE A 47 2.09 -3.71 2.49
N ASP A 48 1.73 -2.43 2.60
CA ASP A 48 0.35 -1.99 2.81
C ASP A 48 -0.54 -2.34 1.60
N ALA A 49 -0.01 -2.24 0.37
CA ALA A 49 -0.72 -2.62 -0.85
C ALA A 49 -0.89 -4.15 -1.00
N SER A 50 0.05 -4.94 -0.50
CA SER A 50 0.00 -6.41 -0.52
C SER A 50 -0.72 -7.04 0.67
N ALA A 51 -1.08 -6.24 1.68
CA ALA A 51 -1.78 -6.72 2.85
C ALA A 51 -3.15 -7.31 2.44
N PRO A 52 -3.45 -8.57 2.79
CA PRO A 52 -4.78 -9.12 2.55
C PRO A 52 -5.80 -8.30 3.33
N LYS A 53 -6.93 -7.98 2.68
CA LYS A 53 -8.04 -7.25 3.32
C LYS A 53 -8.36 -7.89 4.67
N PRO A 54 -8.64 -7.09 5.72
CA PRO A 54 -9.18 -7.62 6.96
C PRO A 54 -10.38 -8.51 6.63
N ILE A 55 -10.34 -9.76 7.07
CA ILE A 55 -11.50 -10.64 6.99
C ILE A 55 -12.50 -10.03 7.97
N GLU A 56 -13.55 -9.39 7.45
CA GLU A 56 -14.68 -9.01 8.29
C GLU A 56 -15.20 -10.31 8.94
N PRO A 57 -15.27 -10.37 10.29
CA PRO A 57 -15.83 -11.54 10.94
C PRO A 57 -17.26 -11.71 10.41
N ALA A 58 -17.54 -12.87 9.82
CA ALA A 58 -18.88 -13.18 9.34
C ALA A 58 -19.88 -12.93 10.47
N PRO A 59 -21.02 -12.27 10.22
CA PRO A 59 -22.05 -12.13 11.22
C PRO A 59 -22.44 -13.53 11.68
N PHE A 60 -22.35 -13.78 12.99
CA PHE A 60 -22.80 -15.03 13.58
C PHE A 60 -24.31 -15.15 13.30
N GLU A 61 -24.71 -16.04 12.41
CA GLU A 61 -26.10 -16.46 12.33
C GLU A 61 -26.38 -17.32 13.57
N ASP A 62 -26.98 -16.72 14.59
CA ASP A 62 -27.61 -17.44 15.69
C ASP A 62 -28.82 -18.22 15.14
N GLY A 63 -28.55 -19.39 14.56
CA GLY A 63 -29.56 -20.36 14.16
C GLY A 63 -30.01 -21.18 15.37
N GLU A 64 -31.23 -20.93 15.84
CA GLU A 64 -31.90 -21.66 16.93
C GLU A 64 -31.87 -23.19 16.71
N PRO A 65 -31.55 -24.00 17.75
CA PRO A 65 -31.72 -25.44 17.67
C PRO A 65 -33.22 -25.80 17.70
N SER A 66 -33.70 -26.46 16.64
CA SER A 66 -35.00 -27.15 16.61
C SER A 66 -34.96 -28.49 17.32
#